data_AF-L0ANG0-F1
#
_entry.id   AF-L0ANG0-F1
#
_cell.length_a   1.000
_cell.length_b   1.000
_cell.length_c   1.000
_cell.angle_alpha   90.00
_cell.angle_beta   90.00
_cell.angle_gamma   90.00
#
_symmetry.space_group_name_H-M   'P 1'
#
loop_
_entity.id
_entity.type
_entity.pdbx_description
1 polymer ?
#
loop_
_entity_poly.entity_id
_entity_poly.type
_entity_poly.pdbx_seq_one_letter_code
_entity_poly.pdbx_strand_id
1 'polypeptide(L)' 'MMSVMADSDNETTEVECEECGYVWQYSGQMWRATCPRCSHKTPTGLKPDEFDDE' A
#
# COMPACT_ATOMS: atom_id res chain seq x y z
N MET A 1 -21.44 -15.37 20.84
CA MET A 1 -21.33 -14.01 20.27
C MET A 1 -20.03 -13.45 20.83
N MET A 2 -18.97 -13.17 20.09
CA MET A 2 -18.85 -12.71 18.71
C MET A 2 -17.87 -13.58 17.91
N SER A 3 -18.23 -13.79 16.64
CA SER A 3 -17.38 -14.28 15.56
C SER A 3 -16.32 -13.24 15.15
N VAL A 4 -15.35 -13.70 14.34
CA VAL A 4 -14.39 -12.98 13.48
C VAL A 4 -12.95 -12.85 13.98
N MET A 5 -12.14 -13.88 13.71
CA MET A 5 -10.71 -13.73 13.45
C MET A 5 -10.56 -13.83 11.92
N ALA A 6 -11.01 -12.81 11.20
CA ALA A 6 -10.95 -12.80 9.74
C ALA A 6 -9.52 -12.49 9.31
N ASP A 7 -8.90 -13.53 8.75
CA ASP A 7 -8.04 -13.54 7.57
C ASP A 7 -6.85 -12.58 7.46
N SER A 8 -5.69 -13.24 7.35
CA SER A 8 -4.64 -12.97 6.37
C SER A 8 -4.18 -11.52 6.23
N ASP A 9 -3.10 -11.24 6.97
CA ASP A 9 -2.17 -10.15 6.71
C ASP A 9 -1.47 -10.39 5.36
N ASN A 10 -2.20 -10.20 4.26
CA ASN A 10 -1.59 -9.87 2.99
C ASN A 10 -1.34 -8.38 3.07
N GLU A 11 -0.16 -8.01 3.59
CA GLU A 11 0.31 -6.65 3.83
C GLU A 11 0.42 -5.89 2.49
N THR A 12 -0.72 -5.55 1.91
CA THR A 12 -0.83 -4.80 0.67
C THR A 12 -1.26 -3.39 0.98
N THR A 13 -0.50 -2.42 0.49
CA THR A 13 -0.84 -1.01 0.62
C THR A 13 -1.72 -0.60 -0.55
N GLU A 14 -2.83 0.08 -0.27
CA GLU A 14 -3.62 0.72 -1.32
C GLU A 14 -2.85 1.94 -1.83
N VAL A 15 -2.59 1.96 -3.14
CA VAL A 15 -1.83 3.02 -3.79
C VAL A 15 -2.70 3.69 -4.84
N GLU A 16 -2.84 5.00 -4.75
CA GLU A 16 -3.51 5.84 -5.74
C GLU A 16 -2.47 6.59 -6.58
N CYS A 17 -2.59 6.51 -7.91
CA CYS A 17 -1.75 7.31 -8.78
C CYS A 17 -2.26 8.75 -8.85
N GLU A 18 -1.43 9.68 -8.39
CA GLU A 18 -1.69 11.13 -8.41
C GLU A 18 -1.89 11.73 -9.82
N GLU A 19 -1.43 11.06 -10.88
CA GLU A 19 -1.51 11.57 -12.25
C GLU A 19 -2.76 11.11 -13.00
N CYS A 20 -3.21 9.86 -12.79
CA CYS A 20 -4.34 9.30 -13.52
C CYS A 20 -5.51 8.87 -12.64
N GLY A 21 -5.38 8.97 -11.32
CA GLY A 21 -6.39 8.57 -10.34
C GLY A 21 -6.66 7.06 -10.30
N TYR A 22 -5.72 6.23 -10.79
CA TYR A 22 -5.87 4.78 -10.73
C TYR A 22 -5.47 4.27 -9.36
N VAL A 23 -6.33 3.47 -8.73
CA VAL A 23 -6.08 2.86 -7.41
C VAL A 23 -5.80 1.36 -7.58
N TRP A 24 -4.76 0.84 -6.93
CA TRP A 24 -4.44 -0.58 -6.91
C TRP A 24 -3.85 -1.03 -5.58
N GLN A 25 -3.97 -2.32 -5.29
CA GLN A 25 -3.32 -2.95 -4.15
C GLN A 25 -1.88 -3.30 -4.52
N TYR A 26 -0.93 -2.70 -3.80
CA TYR A 26 0.50 -2.94 -3.95
C TYR A 26 1.01 -3.80 -2.80
N SER A 27 1.40 -5.03 -3.10
CA SER A 27 1.92 -6.00 -2.13
C SER A 27 3.45 -5.97 -2.00
N GLY A 28 4.12 -4.94 -2.53
CA GLY A 28 5.57 -4.83 -2.49
C GLY A 28 6.01 -4.00 -1.29
N GLN A 29 7.25 -4.20 -0.83
CA GLN A 29 7.83 -3.42 0.25
C GLN A 29 8.54 -2.14 -0.26
N MET A 30 8.36 -1.77 -1.53
CA MET A 30 9.00 -0.56 -2.07
C MET A 30 8.14 0.67 -1.79
N TRP A 31 8.81 1.74 -1.37
CA TRP A 31 8.30 3.10 -1.25
C TRP A 31 7.71 3.71 -2.53
N ARG A 32 7.98 3.13 -3.70
CA ARG A 32 7.45 3.58 -5.00
C ARG A 32 6.91 2.42 -5.81
N ALA A 33 5.70 2.61 -6.35
CA ALA A 33 5.09 1.70 -7.30
C ALA A 33 4.94 2.41 -8.65
N THR A 34 5.05 1.62 -9.72
CA THR A 34 4.78 2.11 -11.07
C THR A 34 3.31 1.85 -11.38
N CYS A 35 2.59 2.92 -11.72
CA CYS A 35 1.20 2.83 -12.11
C CYS A 35 1.07 1.97 -13.38
N PRO A 36 0.26 0.91 -13.39
CA PRO A 36 0.07 0.07 -14.58
C PRO A 36 -0.73 0.78 -15.69
N ARG A 37 -1.41 1.90 -15.38
CA ARG A 37 -2.23 2.64 -16.36
C ARG A 37 -1.43 3.68 -17.14
N CYS A 38 -0.57 4.45 -16.46
CA CYS A 38 0.18 5.55 -17.08
C CYS A 38 1.71 5.38 -16.99
N SER A 39 2.20 4.32 -16.36
CA SER A 39 3.63 4.08 -16.07
C SER A 39 4.28 5.16 -15.20
N HIS A 40 3.49 6.01 -14.53
CA HIS A 40 3.99 7.02 -13.61
C HIS A 40 4.47 6.38 -12.30
N LYS A 41 5.56 6.91 -11.72
CA LYS A 41 6.10 6.45 -10.44
C LYS A 41 5.42 7.20 -9.30
N THR A 42 4.52 6.54 -8.58
CA THR A 42 3.82 7.13 -7.44
C THR A 42 4.35 6.56 -6.12
N PRO A 43 4.44 7.37 -5.05
CA PRO A 43 4.80 6.89 -3.74
C PRO A 43 3.70 5.97 -3.18
N THR A 44 4.08 4.86 -2.56
CA THR A 44 3.13 3.85 -2.06
C THR A 44 2.63 4.14 -0.65
N GLY A 45 3.11 5.21 0.00
CA GLY A 45 2.73 5.53 1.37
C GLY A 45 3.26 4.56 2.43
N LEU A 46 4.05 3.54 2.04
CA LEU A 46 4.78 2.66 2.95
C LEU A 46 5.75 3.49 3.79
N LYS A 47 5.29 3.90 4.96
CA LYS A 47 6.15 4.36 6.04
C LYS A 47 6.57 3.10 6.79
N PRO A 48 7.86 2.73 6.81
CA PRO A 48 8.31 1.73 7.77
C PRO A 48 7.89 2.25 9.14
N ASP A 49 7.13 1.42 9.86
CA ASP A 49 6.54 1.73 11.14
C ASP A 49 7.56 2.49 12.00
N GLU A 50 7.16 3.69 12.46
CA GLU A 50 8.04 4.59 13.17
C GLU A 50 8.60 3.86 14.40
N PHE A 51 9.92 3.67 14.42
CA PHE A 51 10.64 3.19 15.59
C PHE A 51 10.36 4.17 16.74
N ASP A 52 9.43 3.80 17.61
CA ASP A 52 9.18 4.44 18.91
C ASP A 52 10.40 4.10 19.80
N ASP A 53 11.45 4.93 19.73
CA ASP A 53 12.60 4.85 20.65
C ASP A 53 12.31 5.80 21.83
N GLU A 54 12.05 5.15 22.96
CA GLU A 54 11.65 5.62 24.30
C GLU A 54 12.39 6.86 24.86
#